data_AF-A0A3B5L9R7-F1
#
_entry.id   AF-A0A3B5L9R7-F1
#
_cell.length_a   1.000
_cell.length_b   1.000
_cell.length_c   1.000
_cell.angle_alpha   90.00
_cell.angle_beta   90.00
_cell.angle_gamma   90.00
#
_symmetry.space_group_name_H-M   'P 1'
#
loop_
_entity.id
_entity.type
_entity.pdbx_description
1 polymer ?
#
loop_
_entity_poly.entity_id
_entity_poly.type
_entity_poly.pdbx_seq_one_letter_code
_entity_poly.pdbx_strand_id
1 'polypeptide(L)'
;NGKNVVRFPGTVCVFVHRIRPQLPREKIEGCHICTYVMPGEPQVILGKDKAFTYDFVFDMDCQQDAIYSTCTEKLIEGCFEGYNATVFAYGQTGSGKTYTMGTGFDVNIVEEELGIIPRAVHHLFKGIEERRQVAQEQGRPVPEFKINAQFLEVHTP
;
A
#
# COMPACT_ATOMS: atom_id res chain seq x y z
N ASN A 1 -3.88 -12.27 23.48
CA ASN A 1 -4.48 -13.03 22.36
C ASN A 1 -3.94 -12.53 21.03
N GLY A 2 -2.68 -12.89 20.74
CA GLY A 2 -2.03 -12.58 19.47
C GLY A 2 -2.65 -13.46 18.38
N LYS A 3 -3.27 -12.84 17.39
CA LYS A 3 -3.71 -13.56 16.19
C LYS A 3 -2.44 -13.99 15.47
N ASN A 4 -2.18 -15.30 15.45
CA ASN A 4 -1.13 -15.88 14.62
C ASN A 4 -1.39 -15.48 13.17
N VAL A 5 -0.59 -14.56 12.68
CA VAL A 5 -0.52 -14.25 11.26
C VAL A 5 0.08 -15.48 10.58
N VAL A 6 -0.73 -16.18 9.79
CA VAL A 6 -0.26 -17.32 9.00
C VAL A 6 0.65 -16.77 7.91
N ARG A 7 1.97 -16.97 8.05
CA ARG A 7 2.94 -16.68 7.00
C ARG A 7 3.13 -17.93 6.16
N PHE A 8 2.90 -17.83 4.85
CA PHE A 8 3.20 -18.93 3.94
C PHE A 8 4.74 -19.01 3.74
N PRO A 9 5.33 -20.22 3.77
CA PRO A 9 6.76 -20.36 3.51
C PRO A 9 7.09 -19.84 2.11
N GLY A 10 8.04 -18.90 2.03
CA GLY A 10 8.46 -18.26 0.78
C GLY A 10 7.68 -17.01 0.38
N THR A 11 6.69 -16.56 1.17
CA THR A 11 5.94 -15.32 0.91
C THR A 11 6.21 -14.29 2.00
N VAL A 12 6.72 -13.12 1.61
CA VAL A 12 6.80 -11.96 2.51
C VAL A 12 5.41 -11.33 2.55
N CYS A 13 4.69 -11.54 3.64
CA CYS A 13 3.39 -10.91 3.87
C CYS A 13 3.56 -9.80 4.92
N VAL A 14 3.27 -8.56 4.52
CA VAL A 14 3.35 -7.38 5.37
C VAL A 14 1.93 -6.92 5.71
N PHE A 15 1.59 -6.94 6.99
CA PHE A 15 0.29 -6.49 7.49
C PHE A 15 0.38 -5.05 7.95
N VAL A 16 -0.43 -4.22 7.30
CA VAL A 16 -0.42 -2.77 7.48
C VAL A 16 -1.78 -2.33 7.99
N HIS A 17 -1.79 -1.52 9.04
CA HIS A 17 -2.99 -0.81 9.46
C HIS A 17 -2.88 0.68 9.13
N ARG A 18 -3.88 1.23 8.43
CA ARG A 18 -3.98 2.65 8.13
C ARG A 18 -5.21 3.24 8.79
N ILE A 19 -5.01 4.24 9.65
CA ILE A 19 -6.08 5.06 10.22
C ILE A 19 -6.31 6.23 9.26
N ARG A 20 -7.55 6.46 8.83
CA ARG A 20 -7.90 7.63 8.02
C ARG A 20 -8.40 8.78 8.90
N PRO A 21 -8.21 10.04 8.49
CA PRO A 21 -8.87 11.16 9.12
C PRO A 21 -10.39 11.00 9.17
N GLN A 22 -11.02 11.57 10.19
CA GLN A 22 -12.48 11.67 10.26
C GLN A 22 -13.02 12.53 9.12
N LEU A 23 -14.08 12.05 8.46
CA LEU A 23 -14.82 12.79 7.46
C LEU A 23 -15.57 13.97 8.11
N PRO A 24 -15.81 15.07 7.39
CA PRO A 24 -16.59 16.20 7.90
C PRO A 24 -17.94 15.79 8.50
N ARG A 25 -18.63 14.84 7.86
CA ARG A 25 -19.90 14.29 8.34
C ARG A 25 -19.79 13.62 9.71
N GLU A 26 -18.72 12.84 9.95
CA GLU A 26 -18.49 12.16 11.24
C GLU A 26 -18.25 13.18 12.35
N LYS A 27 -17.55 14.29 12.04
CA LYS A 27 -17.35 15.39 12.99
C LYS A 27 -18.65 16.10 13.33
N ILE A 28 -19.51 16.35 12.33
CA ILE A 28 -20.82 17.01 12.49
C ILE A 28 -21.77 16.14 13.31
N GLU A 29 -21.74 14.82 13.11
CA GLU A 29 -22.55 13.84 13.85
C GLU A 29 -22.02 13.59 15.29
N GLY A 30 -20.91 14.20 15.67
CA GLY A 30 -20.34 14.09 17.02
C GLY A 30 -19.59 12.79 17.28
N CYS A 31 -19.15 12.07 16.23
CA CYS A 31 -18.35 10.86 16.40
C CYS A 31 -17.00 11.17 17.04
N HIS A 32 -16.62 10.38 18.04
CA HIS A 32 -15.30 10.46 18.66
C HIS A 32 -14.31 9.47 18.02
N ILE A 33 -13.06 9.90 17.89
CA ILE A 33 -11.96 9.01 17.49
C ILE A 33 -11.79 7.96 18.58
N CYS A 34 -11.84 6.68 18.20
CA CYS A 34 -11.73 5.55 19.14
C CYS A 34 -10.44 4.74 18.98
N THR A 35 -9.51 5.21 18.14
CA THR A 35 -8.24 4.57 17.84
C THR A 35 -7.07 5.54 18.00
N TYR A 36 -5.95 5.06 18.51
CA TYR A 36 -4.69 5.80 18.51
C TYR A 36 -3.50 4.85 18.30
N VAL A 37 -2.44 5.38 17.71
CA VAL A 37 -1.18 4.65 17.49
C VAL A 37 -0.29 4.79 18.71
N MET A 38 0.30 3.69 19.17
CA MET A 38 1.29 3.73 20.26
C MET A 38 2.61 4.32 19.75
N PRO A 39 3.14 5.39 20.36
CA PRO A 39 4.43 5.94 19.96
C PRO A 39 5.56 4.91 20.08
N GLY A 40 6.31 4.70 19.00
CA GLY A 40 7.47 3.79 18.98
C GLY A 40 7.13 2.31 18.84
N GLU A 41 5.85 1.94 18.79
CA GLU A 41 5.41 0.55 18.60
C GLU A 41 4.45 0.45 17.40
N PRO A 42 4.52 -0.62 16.59
CA PRO A 42 3.56 -0.83 15.50
C PRO A 42 2.24 -1.38 16.07
N GLN A 43 1.63 -0.64 17.01
CA GLN A 43 0.41 -1.03 17.70
C GLN A 43 -0.67 0.04 17.57
N VAL A 44 -1.90 -0.44 17.39
CA VAL A 44 -3.12 0.35 17.45
C VAL A 44 -3.90 -0.03 18.71
N ILE A 45 -4.31 0.96 19.49
CA ILE A 45 -5.22 0.75 20.61
C ILE A 45 -6.64 1.13 20.18
N LEU A 46 -7.59 0.23 20.39
CA LEU A 46 -9.02 0.46 20.20
C LEU A 46 -9.71 0.62 21.55
N GLY A 47 -10.34 1.78 21.77
CA GLY A 47 -10.98 2.09 23.04
C GLY A 47 -9.96 2.31 24.16
N LYS A 48 -10.14 1.63 25.30
CA LYS A 48 -9.32 1.85 26.51
C LYS A 48 -8.21 0.82 26.70
N ASP A 49 -8.36 -0.39 26.16
CA ASP A 49 -7.56 -1.55 26.57
C ASP A 49 -7.27 -2.59 25.46
N LYS A 50 -7.81 -2.43 24.24
CA LYS A 50 -7.62 -3.41 23.17
C LYS A 50 -6.47 -3.03 22.25
N ALA A 51 -5.30 -3.63 22.46
CA ALA A 51 -4.13 -3.47 21.60
C ALA A 51 -4.09 -4.48 20.45
N PHE A 52 -3.71 -4.01 19.26
CA PHE A 52 -3.47 -4.83 18.07
C PHE A 52 -2.11 -4.47 17.46
N THR A 53 -1.26 -5.48 17.28
CA THR A 53 0.08 -5.33 16.71
C THR A 53 0.09 -5.71 15.23
N TYR A 54 0.78 -4.91 14.42
CA TYR A 54 0.95 -5.09 12.97
C TYR A 54 2.44 -5.02 12.60
N ASP A 55 2.78 -5.27 11.34
CA ASP A 55 4.15 -5.01 10.85
C ASP A 55 4.38 -3.49 10.73
N PHE A 56 3.37 -2.75 10.25
CA PHE A 56 3.36 -1.29 10.19
C PHE A 56 1.99 -0.70 10.57
N VAL A 57 2.03 0.46 11.21
CA VAL A 57 0.84 1.25 11.56
C VAL A 57 1.03 2.67 11.06
N PHE A 58 0.05 3.17 10.32
CA PHE A 58 0.01 4.52 9.79
C PHE A 58 -1.14 5.29 10.41
N ASP A 59 -0.83 6.39 11.08
CA ASP A 59 -1.83 7.29 11.65
C ASP A 59 -2.45 8.21 10.58
N MET A 60 -3.42 9.02 11.00
CA MET A 60 -4.21 9.92 10.15
C MET A 60 -3.37 10.90 9.32
N ASP A 61 -2.21 11.29 9.82
CA ASP A 61 -1.32 12.27 9.17
C ASP A 61 -0.38 11.63 8.12
N CYS A 62 -0.41 10.31 8.01
CA CYS A 62 0.46 9.58 7.09
C CYS A 62 0.09 9.83 5.62
N GLN A 63 1.09 10.25 4.87
CA GLN A 63 1.00 10.54 3.44
C GLN A 63 1.09 9.27 2.59
N GLN A 64 0.64 9.36 1.33
CA GLN A 64 0.55 8.21 0.42
C GLN A 64 1.94 7.70 -0.01
N ASP A 65 2.91 8.60 -0.14
CA ASP A 65 4.30 8.28 -0.46
C ASP A 65 4.95 7.43 0.65
N ALA A 66 4.75 7.79 1.92
CA ALA A 66 5.27 7.05 3.07
C ALA A 66 4.70 5.62 3.13
N ILE A 67 3.41 5.46 2.83
CA ILE A 67 2.76 4.14 2.74
C ILE A 67 3.39 3.35 1.59
N TYR A 68 3.56 3.96 0.42
CA TYR A 68 4.14 3.30 -0.75
C TYR A 68 5.59 2.84 -0.50
N SER A 69 6.45 3.72 0.00
CA SER A 69 7.86 3.40 0.25
C SER A 69 8.04 2.33 1.31
N THR A 70 7.19 2.31 2.33
CA THR A 70 7.27 1.31 3.40
C THR A 70 6.78 -0.06 2.93
N CYS A 71 5.69 -0.10 2.15
CA CYS A 71 4.94 -1.34 1.93
C CYS A 71 5.10 -1.94 0.53
N THR A 72 5.30 -1.11 -0.49
CA THR A 72 5.19 -1.53 -1.89
C THR A 72 6.50 -1.42 -2.65
N GLU A 73 7.36 -0.46 -2.32
CA GLU A 73 8.61 -0.21 -3.06
C GLU A 73 9.46 -1.48 -3.20
N LYS A 74 9.70 -2.20 -2.10
CA LYS A 74 10.44 -3.47 -2.11
C LYS A 74 9.76 -4.59 -2.88
N LEU A 75 8.44 -4.57 -3.00
CA LEU A 75 7.70 -5.56 -3.78
C LEU A 75 7.94 -5.36 -5.28
N ILE A 76 8.01 -4.11 -5.74
CA ILE A 76 8.34 -3.78 -7.13
C ILE A 76 9.78 -4.18 -7.45
N GLU A 77 10.73 -3.97 -6.52
CA GLU A 77 12.09 -4.48 -6.69
C GLU A 77 12.14 -6.02 -6.78
N GLY A 78 11.38 -6.71 -5.92
CA GLY A 78 11.25 -8.17 -6.00
C GLY A 78 10.70 -8.65 -7.35
N CYS A 79 9.80 -7.90 -8.00
CA CYS A 79 9.31 -8.23 -9.34
C CYS A 79 10.43 -8.25 -10.38
N PHE A 80 11.41 -7.36 -10.28
CA PHE A 80 12.58 -7.36 -11.17
C PHE A 80 13.53 -8.52 -10.91
N GLU A 81 13.51 -9.08 -9.72
CA GLU A 81 14.24 -10.31 -9.36
C GLU A 81 13.49 -11.59 -9.76
N GLY A 82 12.29 -11.45 -10.33
CA GLY A 82 11.46 -12.57 -10.79
C GLY A 82 10.47 -13.10 -9.75
N TYR A 83 10.24 -12.37 -8.66
CA TYR A 83 9.25 -12.74 -7.64
C TYR A 83 7.87 -12.18 -7.95
N ASN A 84 6.83 -12.93 -7.57
CA ASN A 84 5.46 -12.43 -7.62
C ASN A 84 5.17 -11.54 -6.40
N ALA A 85 4.51 -10.40 -6.63
CA ALA A 85 4.03 -9.50 -5.60
C ALA A 85 2.52 -9.35 -5.64
N THR A 86 1.89 -9.29 -4.46
CA THR A 86 0.45 -9.07 -4.31
C THR A 86 0.19 -8.04 -3.22
N VAL A 87 -0.58 -7.00 -3.54
CA VAL A 87 -1.07 -6.00 -2.58
C VAL A 87 -2.58 -5.94 -2.69
N PHE A 88 -3.27 -6.04 -1.55
CA PHE A 88 -4.72 -5.86 -1.48
C PHE A 88 -5.06 -4.98 -0.28
N ALA A 89 -6.10 -4.16 -0.44
CA ALA A 89 -6.63 -3.34 0.64
C ALA A 89 -7.93 -3.95 1.19
N TYR A 90 -8.03 -4.05 2.51
CA TYR A 90 -9.19 -4.60 3.20
C TYR A 90 -9.72 -3.64 4.27
N GLY A 91 -11.03 -3.65 4.51
CA GLY A 91 -11.70 -2.77 5.46
C GLY A 91 -13.16 -2.53 5.09
N GLN A 92 -13.91 -1.88 5.99
CA GLN A 92 -15.32 -1.55 5.74
C GLN A 92 -15.51 -0.53 4.60
N THR A 93 -16.72 -0.38 4.09
CA THR A 93 -17.06 0.70 3.16
C THR A 93 -16.74 2.05 3.78
N GLY A 94 -16.15 2.95 2.99
CA GLY A 94 -15.71 4.26 3.47
C GLY A 94 -14.41 4.24 4.31
N SER A 95 -13.70 3.11 4.45
CA SER A 95 -12.44 3.04 5.20
C SER A 95 -11.20 3.57 4.44
N GLY A 96 -11.35 4.03 3.20
CA GLY A 96 -10.22 4.55 2.41
C GLY A 96 -9.44 3.51 1.59
N LYS A 97 -10.02 2.33 1.29
CA LYS A 97 -9.39 1.32 0.41
C LYS A 97 -9.06 1.86 -0.98
N THR A 98 -10.07 2.42 -1.67
CA THR A 98 -9.93 3.02 -3.01
C THR A 98 -8.90 4.15 -3.03
N TYR A 99 -8.89 4.98 -1.98
CA TYR A 99 -7.93 6.06 -1.80
C TYR A 99 -6.50 5.52 -1.62
N THR A 100 -6.32 4.51 -0.77
CA THR A 100 -5.00 3.87 -0.55
C THR A 100 -4.47 3.21 -1.82
N MET A 101 -5.30 2.45 -2.53
CA MET A 101 -4.87 1.76 -3.76
C MET A 101 -4.73 2.72 -4.95
N GLY A 102 -5.42 3.86 -4.95
CA GLY A 102 -5.44 4.78 -6.09
C GLY A 102 -6.25 4.25 -7.26
N THR A 103 -7.33 3.50 -7.00
CA THR A 103 -8.26 3.00 -8.03
C THR A 103 -9.41 3.95 -8.34
N GLY A 104 -9.42 5.15 -7.74
CA GLY A 104 -10.40 6.19 -8.06
C GLY A 104 -10.16 6.72 -9.48
N PHE A 105 -11.24 7.00 -10.21
CA PHE A 105 -11.20 7.51 -11.59
C PHE A 105 -11.06 9.03 -11.68
N ASP A 106 -10.59 9.69 -10.62
CA ASP A 106 -10.53 11.14 -10.59
C ASP A 106 -9.30 11.64 -11.37
N VAL A 107 -9.54 12.47 -12.37
CA VAL A 107 -8.51 12.91 -13.34
C VAL A 107 -7.66 14.06 -12.81
N ASN A 108 -8.04 14.64 -11.67
CA ASN A 108 -7.42 15.84 -11.08
C ASN A 108 -6.73 15.56 -9.74
N ILE A 109 -6.25 14.34 -9.51
CA ILE A 109 -5.54 13.98 -8.27
C ILE A 109 -4.13 14.59 -8.31
N VAL A 110 -3.77 15.32 -7.26
CA VAL A 110 -2.41 15.87 -7.09
C VAL A 110 -1.40 14.75 -6.82
N GLU A 111 -0.12 14.97 -7.14
CA GLU A 111 0.92 13.93 -7.07
C GLU A 111 1.06 13.31 -5.67
N GLU A 112 0.85 14.11 -4.62
CA GLU A 112 0.90 13.70 -3.22
C GLU A 112 -0.23 12.73 -2.85
N GLU A 113 -1.38 12.83 -3.53
CA GLU A 113 -2.56 12.02 -3.26
C GLU A 113 -2.60 10.71 -4.06
N LEU A 114 -1.71 10.54 -5.04
CA LEU A 114 -1.61 9.30 -5.81
C LEU A 114 -1.43 8.09 -4.90
N GLY A 115 -2.27 7.08 -5.08
CA GLY A 115 -2.25 5.84 -4.31
C GLY A 115 -1.18 4.85 -4.79
N ILE A 116 -1.28 3.61 -4.31
CA ILE A 116 -0.29 2.56 -4.56
C ILE A 116 -0.13 2.21 -6.05
N ILE A 117 -1.23 2.01 -6.78
CA ILE A 117 -1.19 1.54 -8.17
C ILE A 117 -0.47 2.52 -9.11
N PRO A 118 -0.84 3.81 -9.20
CA PRO A 118 -0.14 4.73 -10.10
C PRO A 118 1.35 4.88 -9.74
N ARG A 119 1.70 4.88 -8.45
CA ARG A 119 3.11 4.90 -8.00
C ARG A 119 3.86 3.64 -8.39
N ALA A 120 3.25 2.46 -8.24
CA ALA A 120 3.83 1.18 -8.63
C ALA A 120 4.09 1.09 -10.13
N VAL A 121 3.13 1.55 -10.94
CA VAL A 121 3.27 1.60 -12.40
C VAL A 121 4.43 2.53 -12.79
N HIS A 122 4.49 3.74 -12.22
CA HIS A 122 5.59 4.67 -12.49
C HIS A 122 6.94 4.08 -12.07
N HIS A 123 7.02 3.47 -10.89
CA HIS A 123 8.23 2.82 -10.39
C HIS A 123 8.69 1.68 -11.30
N LEU A 124 7.76 0.85 -11.76
CA LEU A 124 8.05 -0.25 -12.69
C LEU A 124 8.65 0.27 -14.00
N PHE A 125 8.05 1.28 -14.62
CA PHE A 125 8.59 1.83 -15.88
C PHE A 125 9.95 2.50 -15.68
N LYS A 126 10.13 3.24 -14.58
CA LYS A 126 11.41 3.82 -14.22
C LYS A 126 12.49 2.75 -14.02
N GLY A 127 12.18 1.69 -13.27
CA GLY A 127 13.13 0.61 -13.01
C GLY A 127 13.50 -0.21 -14.25
N ILE A 128 12.61 -0.29 -15.25
CA ILE A 128 12.93 -0.88 -16.57
C ILE A 128 13.96 -0.03 -17.30
N GLU A 129 13.75 1.29 -17.35
CA GLU A 129 14.64 2.22 -18.05
C GLU A 129 16.04 2.22 -17.41
N GLU A 130 16.12 2.29 -16.09
CA GLU A 130 17.39 2.24 -15.34
C GLU A 130 18.17 0.95 -15.65
N ARG A 131 17.51 -0.22 -15.64
CA ARG A 131 18.17 -1.50 -15.94
C ARG A 131 18.65 -1.58 -17.39
N ARG A 132 17.95 -0.96 -18.33
CA ARG A 132 18.39 -0.86 -19.73
C ARG A 132 19.63 0.03 -19.85
N GLN A 133 19.62 1.20 -19.22
CA GLN A 133 20.75 2.13 -19.22
C GLN A 133 22.00 1.49 -18.59
N VAL A 134 21.86 0.88 -17.42
CA VAL A 134 22.96 0.19 -16.73
C VAL A 134 23.55 -0.94 -17.58
N ALA A 135 22.73 -1.70 -18.31
CA ALA A 135 23.22 -2.74 -19.20
C ALA A 135 24.02 -2.16 -20.38
N GLN A 136 23.56 -1.05 -20.98
CA GLN A 136 24.26 -0.35 -22.06
C GLN A 136 25.61 0.20 -21.62
N GLU A 137 25.66 0.88 -20.47
CA GLU A 137 26.89 1.43 -19.89
C GLU A 137 27.93 0.35 -19.56
N GLN A 138 27.47 -0.82 -19.14
CA GLN A 138 28.33 -1.97 -18.82
C GLN A 138 28.69 -2.83 -20.04
N GLY A 139 28.22 -2.48 -21.25
CA GLY A 139 28.42 -3.28 -22.46
C GLY A 139 27.77 -4.66 -22.40
N ARG A 140 26.76 -4.85 -21.55
CA ARG A 140 26.01 -6.10 -21.40
C ARG A 140 24.82 -6.14 -22.37
N PRO A 141 24.28 -7.32 -22.70
CA PRO A 141 23.03 -7.43 -23.43
C PRO A 141 21.91 -6.70 -22.70
N VAL A 142 21.20 -5.82 -23.42
CA VAL A 142 20.09 -5.04 -22.85
C VAL A 142 18.91 -5.96 -22.55
N PRO A 143 18.34 -5.93 -21.34
CA PRO A 143 17.19 -6.76 -21.00
C PRO A 143 15.94 -6.36 -21.78
N GLU A 144 15.20 -7.36 -22.27
CA GLU A 144 13.89 -7.19 -22.89
C GLU A 144 12.79 -7.40 -21.83
N PHE A 145 11.82 -6.49 -21.78
CA PHE A 145 10.69 -6.56 -20.86
C PHE A 145 9.39 -6.54 -21.66
N LYS A 146 8.45 -7.41 -21.30
CA LYS A 146 7.09 -7.43 -21.81
C LYS A 146 6.10 -7.25 -20.67
N ILE A 147 5.28 -6.20 -20.75
CA ILE A 147 4.30 -5.85 -19.72
C ILE A 147 2.90 -6.09 -20.27
N ASN A 148 2.06 -6.76 -19.49
CA ASN A 148 0.62 -6.90 -19.77
C ASN A 148 -0.15 -6.52 -18.51
N ALA A 149 -1.26 -5.79 -18.67
CA ALA A 149 -2.13 -5.39 -17.57
C ALA A 149 -3.55 -5.92 -17.82
N GLN A 150 -4.22 -6.33 -16.75
CA GLN A 150 -5.61 -6.82 -16.77
C GLN A 150 -6.35 -6.25 -15.56
N PHE A 151 -7.62 -5.90 -15.74
CA PHE A 151 -8.50 -5.41 -14.69
C PHE A 151 -9.73 -6.32 -14.61
N LEU A 152 -10.07 -6.77 -13.39
CA LEU A 152 -11.19 -7.66 -13.12
C LEU A 152 -11.99 -7.11 -11.94
N GLU A 153 -13.31 -7.10 -12.07
CA GLU A 153 -14.24 -6.76 -11.00
C GLU A 153 -15.14 -7.96 -10.70
N VAL A 154 -15.23 -8.36 -9.43
CA VAL A 154 -16.00 -9.53 -8.99
C VAL A 154 -17.27 -9.05 -8.30
N HIS A 155 -18.42 -9.41 -8.85
CA HIS A 155 -19.73 -9.15 -8.27
C HIS A 155 -20.41 -10.49 -7.96
N THR A 156 -20.77 -10.71 -6.70
CA THR A 156 -21.68 -11.80 -6.32
C THR A 156 -23.13 -11.31 -6.45
N PRO A 157 -24.01 -12.07 -7.12
CA PRO A 157 -25.42 -11.70 -7.33
C PRO A 157 -26.24 -11.65 -6.05
#